data_AF-A0A382EEN5-F1
#
_entry.id   AF-A0A382EEN5-F1
#
_cell.length_a   1.000
_cell.length_b   1.000
_cell.length_c   1.000
_cell.angle_alpha   90.00
_cell.angle_beta   90.00
_cell.angle_gamma   90.00
#
_symmetry.space_group_name_H-M   'P 1'
#
loop_
_entity.id
_entity.type
_entity.pdbx_description
1 polymer ?
#
loop_
_entity_poly.entity_id
_entity_poly.type
_entity_poly.pdbx_seq_one_letter_code
_entity_poly.pdbx_strand_id
1 'polypeptide(L)'
;MLNVLILEDNEFLPLTINSLKANMPNVAYNVVDKGSSRLQTALNNTKEPTLVVKSGLVLQVKEKDISYDKIKRYPICVSREAVYSDNPQWHHNYKDIKSPLTRGTMDLSIFIINPELWLHIPKKDSGIWDGMKKLFMPRHMNHKTDVLMNTCISSYAAFQFGLLGEYASVFNYVPLLAQGKATPIETYAYCFDKFLPFTDGLDPTAKDKVERLGNLTKERIGKMRYDMYKMQEEL
;
A
#
# COMPACT_ATOMS: atom_id res chain seq x y z
N MET A 1 10.87 6.35 15.04
CA MET A 1 10.16 5.48 14.07
C MET A 1 9.05 4.67 14.77
N LEU A 2 7.91 4.43 14.11
CA LEU A 2 6.78 3.67 14.69
C LEU A 2 7.09 2.17 14.72
N ASN A 3 6.55 1.46 15.72
CA ASN A 3 6.46 0.00 15.67
C ASN A 3 5.55 -0.45 14.52
N VAL A 4 5.80 -1.66 14.01
CA VAL A 4 5.03 -2.24 12.91
C VAL A 4 4.23 -3.45 13.38
N LEU A 5 2.93 -3.46 13.10
CA LEU A 5 2.10 -4.65 13.25
C LEU A 5 1.74 -5.19 11.88
N ILE A 6 2.15 -6.43 11.59
CA ILE A 6 1.82 -7.13 10.36
C ILE A 6 0.59 -8.01 10.63
N LEU A 7 -0.48 -7.77 9.87
CA LEU A 7 -1.66 -8.62 9.83
C LEU A 7 -1.45 -9.68 8.75
N GLU A 8 -1.22 -10.92 9.16
CA GLU A 8 -1.09 -12.05 8.24
C GLU A 8 -2.46 -12.36 7.63
N ASP A 9 -2.57 -12.11 6.32
CA ASP A 9 -3.82 -12.17 5.54
C ASP A 9 -3.64 -12.84 4.18
N ASN A 10 -2.44 -13.34 3.87
CA ASN A 10 -2.08 -14.01 2.62
C ASN A 10 -0.67 -14.61 2.70
N GLU A 11 -0.36 -15.46 1.71
CA GLU A 11 0.90 -16.20 1.51
C GLU A 11 2.15 -15.31 1.29
N PHE A 12 2.00 -14.00 1.12
CA PHE A 12 3.12 -13.10 0.80
C PHE A 12 3.76 -12.43 2.03
N LEU A 13 3.53 -12.94 3.25
CA LEU A 13 4.19 -12.46 4.47
C LEU A 13 5.72 -12.30 4.33
N PRO A 14 6.46 -13.24 3.69
CA PRO A 14 7.90 -13.09 3.48
C PRO A 14 8.30 -11.78 2.79
N LEU A 15 7.51 -11.27 1.83
CA LEU A 15 7.80 -9.99 1.15
C LEU A 15 7.86 -8.82 2.15
N THR A 16 6.92 -8.79 3.09
CA THR A 16 6.85 -7.74 4.11
C THR A 16 7.98 -7.87 5.12
N ILE A 17 8.25 -9.08 5.63
CA ILE A 17 9.33 -9.30 6.60
C ILE A 17 10.70 -8.98 5.98
N ASN A 18 10.96 -9.45 4.76
CA ASN A 18 12.24 -9.25 4.10
C ASN A 18 12.47 -7.78 3.76
N SER A 19 11.44 -7.07 3.30
CA SER A 19 11.56 -5.62 3.05
C SER A 19 11.77 -4.81 4.33
N LEU A 20 11.12 -5.16 5.45
CA LEU A 20 11.40 -4.54 6.75
C LEU A 20 12.83 -4.75 7.19
N LYS A 21 13.34 -5.99 7.12
CA LYS A 21 14.72 -6.31 7.50
C LYS A 21 15.74 -5.56 6.66
N ALA A 22 15.50 -5.42 5.37
CA ALA A 22 16.41 -4.75 4.45
C ALA A 22 16.35 -3.21 4.56
N ASN A 23 15.14 -2.65 4.59
CA ASN A 23 14.93 -1.21 4.44
C ASN A 23 14.74 -0.47 5.78
N MET A 24 14.37 -1.20 6.83
CA MET A 24 14.04 -0.67 8.15
C MET A 24 14.64 -1.56 9.28
N PRO A 25 15.95 -1.86 9.27
CA PRO A 25 16.56 -2.93 10.07
C PRO A 25 16.39 -2.81 11.60
N ASN A 26 16.15 -1.59 12.10
CA ASN A 26 16.01 -1.31 13.53
C ASN A 26 14.55 -1.20 13.99
N VAL A 27 13.57 -1.42 13.11
CA VAL A 27 12.16 -1.31 13.48
C VAL A 27 11.69 -2.58 14.16
N ALA A 28 11.08 -2.43 15.34
CA ALA A 28 10.41 -3.55 15.98
C ALA A 28 9.11 -3.85 15.23
N TYR A 29 8.86 -5.14 14.99
CA TYR A 29 7.62 -5.59 14.37
C TYR A 29 7.06 -6.84 15.06
N ASN A 30 5.74 -6.97 15.01
CA ASN A 30 5.04 -8.18 15.42
C ASN A 30 4.15 -8.69 14.28
N VAL A 31 3.97 -10.01 14.19
CA VAL A 31 3.08 -10.65 13.22
C VAL A 31 1.93 -11.29 13.98
N VAL A 32 0.71 -11.02 13.52
CA VAL A 32 -0.51 -11.61 14.09
C VAL A 32 -1.45 -12.02 12.97
N ASP A 33 -2.19 -13.12 13.20
CA ASP A 33 -3.25 -13.53 12.28
C ASP A 33 -4.34 -12.46 12.17
N LYS A 34 -4.76 -12.17 10.94
CA LYS A 34 -5.88 -11.25 10.72
C LYS A 34 -7.19 -11.89 11.20
N GLY A 35 -7.76 -11.34 12.27
CA GLY A 35 -9.12 -11.66 12.74
C GLY A 35 -10.22 -11.20 11.77
N SER A 36 -11.47 -11.14 12.24
CA SER A 36 -12.61 -10.74 11.40
C SER A 36 -12.60 -9.25 11.01
N SER A 37 -11.87 -8.41 11.74
CA SER A 37 -11.73 -6.96 11.51
C SER A 37 -10.27 -6.56 11.68
N ARG A 38 -9.71 -5.82 10.72
CA ARG A 38 -8.32 -5.34 10.80
C ARG A 38 -8.13 -4.36 11.93
N LEU A 39 -9.11 -3.49 12.17
CA LEU A 39 -9.04 -2.48 13.23
C LEU A 39 -9.18 -3.12 14.61
N GLN A 40 -10.10 -4.07 14.76
CA GLN A 40 -10.24 -4.83 16.00
C GLN A 40 -8.93 -5.59 16.31
N THR A 41 -8.38 -6.31 15.34
CA THR A 41 -7.11 -7.02 15.51
C THR A 41 -5.99 -6.06 15.89
N ALA A 42 -5.87 -4.90 15.22
CA ALA A 42 -4.85 -3.92 15.53
C ALA A 42 -4.96 -3.36 16.96
N LEU A 43 -6.16 -2.94 17.38
CA LEU A 43 -6.39 -2.36 18.71
C LEU A 43 -6.19 -3.37 19.84
N ASN A 44 -6.46 -4.65 19.60
CA ASN A 44 -6.20 -5.70 20.60
C ASN A 44 -4.71 -6.03 20.76
N ASN A 45 -3.87 -5.69 19.78
CA ASN A 45 -2.46 -6.08 19.73
C ASN A 45 -1.48 -4.90 19.84
N THR A 46 -1.98 -3.68 20.06
CA THR A 46 -1.16 -2.46 20.14
C THR A 46 -1.60 -1.59 21.31
N LYS A 47 -0.64 -0.91 21.94
CA LYS A 47 -0.90 0.03 23.05
C LYS A 47 -0.47 1.46 22.75
N GLU A 48 0.34 1.64 21.72
CA GLU A 48 0.91 2.91 21.31
C GLU A 48 0.69 3.13 19.80
N PRO A 49 0.91 4.35 19.28
CA PRO A 49 0.84 4.59 17.85
C PRO A 49 1.67 3.57 17.06
N THR A 50 1.02 2.81 16.18
CA THR A 50 1.62 1.68 15.46
C THR A 50 1.25 1.72 13.99
N LEU A 51 2.24 1.49 13.11
CA LEU A 51 2.01 1.29 11.68
C LEU A 51 1.50 -0.14 11.46
N VAL A 52 0.27 -0.27 11.01
CA VAL A 52 -0.38 -1.56 10.73
C VAL A 52 -0.37 -1.80 9.23
N VAL A 53 0.08 -2.98 8.83
CA VAL A 53 0.18 -3.39 7.42
C VAL A 53 -0.40 -4.78 7.22
N LYS A 54 -1.01 -5.01 6.07
CA LYS A 54 -1.35 -6.35 5.58
C LYS A 54 -0.05 -7.06 5.12
N SER A 55 0.02 -8.40 5.26
CA SER A 55 1.09 -9.18 4.63
C SER A 55 1.12 -8.99 3.09
N GLY A 56 2.30 -9.08 2.48
CA GLY A 56 2.50 -8.95 1.04
C GLY A 56 2.84 -7.54 0.54
N LEU A 57 2.92 -6.55 1.43
CA LEU A 57 3.39 -5.20 1.11
C LEU A 57 4.92 -5.16 1.18
N VAL A 58 5.55 -4.40 0.28
CA VAL A 58 6.98 -4.03 0.40
C VAL A 58 7.07 -2.65 1.05
N LEU A 59 7.84 -2.56 2.13
CA LEU A 59 7.97 -1.35 2.95
C LEU A 59 9.36 -0.74 2.80
N GLN A 60 9.40 0.58 2.58
CA GLN A 60 10.62 1.39 2.56
C GLN A 60 10.38 2.76 3.22
N VAL A 61 9.64 2.73 4.33
CA VAL A 61 9.18 3.93 5.03
C VAL A 61 10.33 4.61 5.76
N LYS A 62 10.54 5.89 5.47
CA LYS A 62 11.57 6.73 6.10
C LYS A 62 10.94 7.52 7.25
N GLU A 63 11.76 7.94 8.21
CA GLU A 63 11.29 8.70 9.38
C GLU A 63 10.59 10.00 9.00
N LYS A 64 11.04 10.67 7.93
CA LYS A 64 10.42 11.90 7.42
C LYS A 64 9.05 11.68 6.77
N ASP A 65 8.71 10.46 6.37
CA ASP A 65 7.44 10.16 5.69
C ASP A 65 6.27 10.20 6.68
N ILE A 66 6.55 10.03 7.97
CA ILE A 66 5.57 9.90 9.05
C ILE A 66 5.83 10.97 10.12
N SER A 67 4.94 11.96 10.20
CA SER A 67 5.00 12.96 11.27
C SER A 67 4.36 12.43 12.57
N TYR A 68 5.19 11.97 13.50
CA TYR A 68 4.76 11.39 14.77
C TYR A 68 3.90 12.36 15.62
N ASP A 69 4.30 13.63 15.70
CA ASP A 69 3.56 14.67 16.44
C ASP A 69 2.16 14.92 15.87
N LYS A 70 1.99 14.79 14.54
CA LYS A 70 0.67 14.85 13.92
C LYS A 70 -0.14 13.63 14.32
N ILE A 71 0.42 12.42 14.18
CA ILE A 71 -0.29 11.15 14.43
C ILE A 71 -0.86 11.06 15.84
N LYS A 72 -0.12 11.53 16.86
CA LYS A 72 -0.60 11.56 18.24
C LYS A 72 -1.92 12.31 18.46
N ARG A 73 -2.33 13.16 17.51
CA ARG A 73 -3.57 13.97 17.58
C ARG A 73 -4.77 13.35 16.84
N TYR A 74 -4.60 12.15 16.27
CA TYR A 74 -5.62 11.46 15.49
C TYR A 74 -5.71 9.99 15.90
N PRO A 75 -6.94 9.43 16.07
CA PRO A 75 -7.12 8.02 16.37
C PRO A 75 -6.62 7.10 15.25
N ILE A 76 -6.65 7.59 14.01
CA ILE A 76 -6.19 6.84 12.84
C ILE A 76 -5.61 7.76 11.76
N CYS A 77 -4.54 7.28 11.12
CA CYS A 77 -4.05 7.75 9.84
C CYS A 77 -4.29 6.68 8.78
N VAL A 78 -5.00 6.98 7.71
CA VAL A 78 -5.45 5.97 6.72
C VAL A 78 -5.40 6.53 5.31
N SER A 79 -5.26 5.66 4.31
CA SER A 79 -5.36 6.07 2.90
C SER A 79 -6.76 5.80 2.34
N ARG A 80 -7.13 6.44 1.23
CA ARG A 80 -8.39 6.12 0.51
C ARG A 80 -8.19 4.89 -0.34
N GLU A 81 -9.23 4.07 -0.48
CA GLU A 81 -9.19 2.87 -1.32
C GLU A 81 -9.04 3.22 -2.81
N ALA A 82 -9.84 4.17 -3.30
CA ALA A 82 -9.75 4.65 -4.68
C ALA A 82 -8.61 5.67 -4.85
N VAL A 83 -7.60 5.29 -5.66
CA VAL A 83 -6.41 6.09 -5.96
C VAL A 83 -6.77 7.44 -6.60
N TYR A 84 -7.77 7.45 -7.48
CA TYR A 84 -8.18 8.61 -8.25
C TYR A 84 -9.46 9.28 -7.73
N SER A 85 -9.93 8.91 -6.52
CA SER A 85 -11.18 9.46 -5.95
C SER A 85 -11.16 10.97 -5.72
N ASP A 86 -9.97 11.57 -5.65
CA ASP A 86 -9.75 13.01 -5.55
C ASP A 86 -9.10 13.62 -6.80
N ASN A 87 -8.96 12.84 -7.88
CA ASN A 87 -8.43 13.33 -9.14
C ASN A 87 -9.54 13.99 -9.98
N PRO A 88 -9.42 15.28 -10.34
CA PRO A 88 -10.47 15.99 -11.06
C PRO A 88 -10.79 15.39 -12.43
N GLN A 89 -9.81 14.77 -13.08
CA GLN A 89 -9.97 14.16 -14.40
C GLN A 89 -10.58 12.75 -14.34
N TRP A 90 -10.23 11.91 -13.36
CA TRP A 90 -10.58 10.48 -13.39
C TRP A 90 -11.56 10.00 -12.33
N HIS A 91 -11.90 10.84 -11.33
CA HIS A 91 -12.79 10.42 -10.24
C HIS A 91 -14.19 9.96 -10.73
N HIS A 92 -14.69 10.50 -11.83
CA HIS A 92 -16.02 10.13 -12.36
C HIS A 92 -16.04 8.71 -12.94
N ASN A 93 -14.91 8.21 -13.43
CA ASN A 93 -14.81 6.89 -14.06
C ASN A 93 -15.22 5.76 -13.12
N TYR A 94 -15.02 5.89 -11.79
CA TYR A 94 -15.49 4.88 -10.84
C TYR A 94 -17.01 4.67 -10.94
N LYS A 95 -17.78 5.74 -11.16
CA LYS A 95 -19.23 5.66 -11.35
C LYS A 95 -19.58 4.99 -12.67
N ASP A 96 -18.86 5.33 -13.74
CA ASP A 96 -19.14 4.82 -15.09
C ASP A 96 -18.90 3.32 -15.21
N ILE A 97 -17.87 2.81 -14.52
CA ILE A 97 -17.62 1.36 -14.44
C ILE A 97 -18.42 0.67 -13.33
N LYS A 98 -19.34 1.38 -12.67
CA LYS A 98 -20.16 0.88 -11.54
C LYS A 98 -19.33 0.30 -10.38
N SER A 99 -18.15 0.88 -10.14
CA SER A 99 -17.32 0.51 -9.01
C SER A 99 -18.00 0.91 -7.69
N PRO A 100 -17.94 0.06 -6.64
CA PRO A 100 -18.43 0.42 -5.32
C PRO A 100 -17.49 1.40 -4.59
N LEU A 101 -16.33 1.72 -5.17
CA LEU A 101 -15.35 2.61 -4.56
C LEU A 101 -15.83 4.05 -4.59
N THR A 102 -15.75 4.71 -3.43
CA THR A 102 -16.10 6.12 -3.25
C THR A 102 -14.94 6.85 -2.56
N ARG A 103 -15.01 8.18 -2.51
CA ARG A 103 -14.07 9.00 -1.73
C ARG A 103 -14.06 8.65 -0.23
N GLY A 104 -15.15 8.07 0.28
CA GLY A 104 -15.30 7.62 1.67
C GLY A 104 -14.81 6.20 1.94
N THR A 105 -14.47 5.43 0.90
CA THR A 105 -13.95 4.07 1.07
C THR A 105 -12.50 4.14 1.54
N MET A 106 -12.22 3.63 2.73
CA MET A 106 -10.89 3.66 3.34
C MET A 106 -10.13 2.37 3.05
N ASP A 107 -8.83 2.50 2.85
CA ASP A 107 -7.91 1.38 2.65
C ASP A 107 -7.30 0.96 3.99
N LEU A 108 -7.60 -0.27 4.42
CA LEU A 108 -7.09 -0.87 5.64
C LEU A 108 -5.95 -1.88 5.39
N SER A 109 -5.38 -1.91 4.19
CA SER A 109 -4.15 -2.66 3.93
C SER A 109 -2.92 -1.98 4.53
N ILE A 110 -2.97 -0.67 4.75
CA ILE A 110 -1.98 0.11 5.48
C ILE A 110 -2.62 1.29 6.20
N PHE A 111 -2.37 1.40 7.50
CA PHE A 111 -2.85 2.50 8.34
C PHE A 111 -1.99 2.66 9.58
N ILE A 112 -2.06 3.80 10.24
CA ILE A 112 -1.45 4.01 11.55
C ILE A 112 -2.57 4.17 12.55
N ILE A 113 -2.55 3.36 13.61
CA ILE A 113 -3.56 3.41 14.65
C ILE A 113 -2.96 3.99 15.93
N ASN A 114 -3.72 4.83 16.64
CA ASN A 114 -3.37 5.34 17.95
C ASN A 114 -4.38 4.86 18.99
N PRO A 115 -4.12 3.73 19.69
CA PRO A 115 -5.08 3.11 20.60
C PRO A 115 -5.60 4.02 21.72
N GLU A 116 -4.79 4.98 22.19
CA GLU A 116 -5.15 5.90 23.28
C GLU A 116 -6.37 6.79 22.96
N LEU A 117 -6.64 7.02 21.68
CA LEU A 117 -7.74 7.89 21.22
C LEU A 117 -9.00 7.11 20.82
N TRP A 118 -9.03 5.79 21.05
CA TRP A 118 -10.20 4.97 20.81
C TRP A 118 -10.95 4.70 22.12
N LEU A 119 -12.19 5.17 22.21
CA LEU A 119 -13.05 4.91 23.38
C LEU A 119 -13.47 3.44 23.47
N HIS A 120 -13.72 2.81 22.32
CA HIS A 120 -14.17 1.43 22.20
C HIS A 120 -13.52 0.77 21.00
N ILE A 121 -13.27 -0.53 21.12
CA ILE A 121 -12.75 -1.33 20.01
C ILE A 121 -13.93 -1.74 19.10
N PRO A 122 -13.92 -1.36 17.81
CA PRO A 122 -15.00 -1.69 16.89
C PRO A 122 -15.02 -3.20 16.62
N LYS A 123 -16.22 -3.74 16.35
CA LYS A 123 -16.39 -5.17 15.98
C LYS A 123 -16.24 -5.42 14.47
N LYS A 124 -16.29 -4.38 13.65
CA LYS A 124 -16.25 -4.42 12.18
C LYS A 124 -15.47 -3.22 11.66
N ASP A 125 -14.93 -3.36 10.45
CA ASP A 125 -14.17 -2.30 9.78
C ASP A 125 -15.06 -1.26 9.07
N SER A 126 -16.36 -1.51 8.97
CA SER A 126 -17.33 -0.67 8.25
C SER A 126 -18.22 0.14 9.18
N GLY A 127 -18.67 1.31 8.70
CA GLY A 127 -19.62 2.17 9.41
C GLY A 127 -19.06 2.93 10.63
N ILE A 128 -17.74 2.90 10.82
CA ILE A 128 -17.06 3.51 11.98
C ILE A 128 -16.44 4.88 11.67
N TRP A 129 -16.59 5.35 10.44
CA TRP A 129 -15.88 6.52 9.93
C TRP A 129 -16.54 7.83 10.31
N ASP A 130 -17.85 7.84 10.51
CA ASP A 130 -18.60 9.06 10.79
C ASP A 130 -18.27 9.59 12.18
N GLY A 131 -18.04 10.90 12.29
CA GLY A 131 -17.62 11.54 13.54
C GLY A 131 -16.17 11.27 13.96
N MET A 132 -15.48 10.28 13.38
CA MET A 132 -14.08 10.00 13.67
C MET A 132 -13.16 11.00 12.97
N LYS A 133 -12.29 11.65 13.75
CA LYS A 133 -11.21 12.49 13.24
C LYS A 133 -10.16 11.61 12.55
N LYS A 134 -9.87 11.86 11.28
CA LYS A 134 -8.93 11.05 10.47
C LYS A 134 -7.79 11.91 9.98
N LEU A 135 -6.58 11.37 10.02
CA LEU A 135 -5.47 11.86 9.23
C LEU A 135 -5.43 11.07 7.92
N PHE A 136 -5.27 11.75 6.80
CA PHE A 136 -5.12 11.06 5.52
C PHE A 136 -3.64 10.86 5.21
N MET A 137 -3.27 9.63 4.92
CA MET A 137 -1.94 9.28 4.44
C MET A 137 -1.72 9.90 3.05
N PRO A 138 -0.55 10.52 2.78
CA PRO A 138 -0.25 11.05 1.46
C PRO A 138 -0.29 9.97 0.38
N ARG A 139 -0.77 10.32 -0.82
CA ARG A 139 -0.90 9.36 -1.95
C ARG A 139 0.43 8.70 -2.32
N HIS A 140 1.53 9.43 -2.22
CA HIS A 140 2.85 8.90 -2.52
C HIS A 140 3.33 7.87 -1.50
N MET A 141 2.76 7.83 -0.29
CA MET A 141 3.21 6.86 0.71
C MET A 141 2.72 5.44 0.39
N ASN A 142 1.50 5.28 -0.14
CA ASN A 142 0.89 3.98 -0.47
C ASN A 142 0.63 3.88 -1.99
N HIS A 143 1.60 3.35 -2.72
CA HIS A 143 1.47 3.10 -4.16
C HIS A 143 0.84 1.73 -4.38
N LYS A 144 -0.32 1.70 -5.03
CA LYS A 144 -1.20 0.53 -4.99
C LYS A 144 -2.01 0.33 -6.26
N THR A 145 -2.63 -0.85 -6.35
CA THR A 145 -3.55 -1.21 -7.43
C THR A 145 -4.84 -0.40 -7.41
N ASP A 146 -5.42 -0.17 -8.58
CA ASP A 146 -6.72 0.49 -8.73
C ASP A 146 -7.48 -0.09 -9.91
N VAL A 147 -8.79 -0.28 -9.75
CA VAL A 147 -9.67 -0.84 -10.79
C VAL A 147 -9.73 0.02 -12.06
N LEU A 148 -9.47 1.32 -11.97
CA LEU A 148 -9.44 2.20 -13.13
C LEU A 148 -8.25 1.89 -14.06
N MET A 149 -7.15 1.35 -13.51
CA MET A 149 -5.90 1.21 -14.24
C MET A 149 -6.03 0.35 -15.50
N ASN A 150 -6.78 -0.75 -15.40
CA ASN A 150 -6.98 -1.69 -16.50
C ASN A 150 -8.29 -1.46 -17.27
N THR A 151 -8.96 -0.33 -17.05
CA THR A 151 -10.28 -0.06 -17.66
C THR A 151 -10.32 1.22 -18.46
N CYS A 152 -9.84 2.33 -17.91
CA CYS A 152 -10.04 3.65 -18.50
C CYS A 152 -8.80 4.57 -18.43
N ILE A 153 -7.72 4.13 -17.78
CA ILE A 153 -6.49 4.90 -17.70
C ILE A 153 -5.62 4.64 -18.93
N SER A 154 -5.15 5.71 -19.57
CA SER A 154 -4.26 5.60 -20.73
C SER A 154 -2.85 5.18 -20.31
N SER A 155 -2.09 4.58 -21.24
CA SER A 155 -0.70 4.18 -20.99
C SER A 155 0.19 5.32 -20.50
N TYR A 156 -0.01 6.55 -21.00
CA TYR A 156 0.72 7.74 -20.54
C TYR A 156 0.40 8.06 -19.08
N ALA A 157 -0.89 8.08 -18.73
CA ALA A 157 -1.33 8.32 -17.35
C ALA A 157 -0.88 7.23 -16.39
N ALA A 158 -0.94 5.97 -16.82
CA ALA A 158 -0.41 4.82 -16.09
C ALA A 158 1.10 4.98 -15.84
N PHE A 159 1.87 5.35 -16.87
CA PHE A 159 3.30 5.60 -16.73
C PHE A 159 3.60 6.76 -15.76
N GLN A 160 2.86 7.87 -15.84
CA GLN A 160 2.98 8.99 -14.89
C GLN A 160 2.68 8.55 -13.45
N PHE A 161 1.66 7.70 -13.25
CA PHE A 161 1.40 7.10 -11.95
C PHE A 161 2.55 6.18 -11.51
N GLY A 162 3.14 5.42 -12.43
CA GLY A 162 4.32 4.59 -12.19
C GLY A 162 5.53 5.38 -11.73
N LEU A 163 5.80 6.55 -12.31
CA LEU A 163 6.87 7.45 -11.85
C LEU A 163 6.72 7.80 -10.37
N LEU A 164 5.46 7.94 -9.88
CA LEU A 164 5.21 8.18 -8.46
C LEU A 164 5.70 7.04 -7.55
N GLY A 165 5.81 5.83 -8.11
CA GLY A 165 6.30 4.66 -7.42
C GLY A 165 7.79 4.70 -7.13
N GLU A 166 8.60 5.48 -7.87
CA GLU A 166 10.05 5.57 -7.60
C GLU A 166 10.37 6.27 -6.27
N TYR A 167 9.49 7.16 -5.80
CA TYR A 167 9.61 7.83 -4.51
C TYR A 167 8.60 7.34 -3.47
N ALA A 168 7.85 6.27 -3.77
CA ALA A 168 6.82 5.77 -2.87
C ALA A 168 7.41 5.09 -1.63
N SER A 169 6.74 5.17 -0.49
CA SER A 169 7.23 4.52 0.75
C SER A 169 6.77 3.07 0.87
N VAL A 170 5.67 2.70 0.21
CA VAL A 170 5.03 1.40 0.29
C VAL A 170 4.51 0.98 -1.07
N PHE A 171 4.76 -0.27 -1.43
CA PHE A 171 4.22 -0.91 -2.62
C PHE A 171 3.18 -1.97 -2.24
N ASN A 172 1.98 -1.80 -2.74
CA ASN A 172 0.80 -2.56 -2.34
C ASN A 172 0.07 -3.09 -3.57
N TYR A 173 0.61 -4.18 -4.13
CA TYR A 173 0.09 -4.80 -5.36
C TYR A 173 -0.45 -6.21 -5.14
N VAL A 174 -0.77 -6.58 -3.89
CA VAL A 174 -1.19 -7.93 -3.49
C VAL A 174 -2.25 -8.54 -4.42
N PRO A 175 -3.31 -7.82 -4.86
CA PRO A 175 -4.29 -8.40 -5.78
C PRO A 175 -3.67 -8.92 -7.09
N LEU A 176 -2.72 -8.21 -7.67
CA LEU A 176 -2.05 -8.61 -8.92
C LEU A 176 -0.96 -9.65 -8.67
N LEU A 177 -0.26 -9.60 -7.54
CA LEU A 177 0.68 -10.65 -7.14
C LEU A 177 -0.02 -12.01 -7.00
N ALA A 178 -1.19 -12.03 -6.35
CA ALA A 178 -1.99 -13.25 -6.19
C ALA A 178 -2.41 -13.86 -7.54
N GLN A 179 -2.78 -13.00 -8.52
CA GLN A 179 -3.13 -13.41 -9.88
C GLN A 179 -1.90 -13.82 -10.71
N GLY A 180 -0.73 -13.24 -10.41
CA GLY A 180 0.51 -13.42 -11.16
C GLY A 180 0.46 -12.87 -12.59
N LYS A 181 -0.52 -12.04 -12.92
CA LYS A 181 -0.72 -11.49 -14.27
C LYS A 181 -0.92 -9.99 -14.18
N ALA A 182 -0.36 -9.28 -15.15
CA ALA A 182 -0.53 -7.85 -15.33
C ALA A 182 -0.59 -7.54 -16.83
N THR A 183 -1.50 -6.67 -17.22
CA THR A 183 -1.57 -6.10 -18.56
C THR A 183 -0.38 -5.17 -18.83
N PRO A 184 -0.10 -4.82 -20.10
CA PRO A 184 0.92 -3.83 -20.41
C PRO A 184 0.76 -2.49 -19.66
N ILE A 185 -0.48 -2.00 -19.55
CA ILE A 185 -0.79 -0.75 -18.84
C ILE A 185 -0.47 -0.87 -17.35
N GLU A 186 -0.86 -1.98 -16.71
CA GLU A 186 -0.52 -2.24 -15.31
C GLU A 186 1.00 -2.37 -15.10
N THR A 187 1.75 -2.92 -16.05
CA THR A 187 3.23 -2.94 -15.97
C THR A 187 3.86 -1.55 -16.09
N TYR A 188 3.20 -0.58 -16.75
CA TYR A 188 3.64 0.82 -16.75
C TYR A 188 3.33 1.52 -15.44
N ALA A 189 2.21 1.17 -14.83
CA ALA A 189 1.74 1.77 -13.59
C ALA A 189 2.42 1.25 -12.33
N TYR A 190 2.74 -0.05 -12.26
CA TYR A 190 3.13 -0.70 -11.02
C TYR A 190 4.59 -1.17 -11.05
N CYS A 191 5.31 -0.85 -9.97
CA CYS A 191 6.73 -1.17 -9.82
C CYS A 191 6.96 -2.60 -9.27
N PHE A 192 6.49 -3.63 -10.00
CA PHE A 192 6.64 -5.02 -9.55
C PHE A 192 8.11 -5.44 -9.38
N ASP A 193 9.01 -4.81 -10.12
CA ASP A 193 10.46 -5.04 -10.03
C ASP A 193 11.03 -4.76 -8.62
N LYS A 194 10.37 -3.92 -7.82
CA LYS A 194 10.75 -3.60 -6.44
C LYS A 194 10.50 -4.75 -5.46
N PHE A 195 9.77 -5.78 -5.86
CA PHE A 195 9.51 -6.98 -5.04
C PHE A 195 10.59 -8.05 -5.18
N LEU A 196 11.34 -8.04 -6.29
CA LEU A 196 12.34 -9.07 -6.62
C LEU A 196 13.39 -9.30 -5.52
N PRO A 197 13.89 -8.27 -4.81
CA PRO A 197 14.88 -8.50 -3.75
C PRO A 197 14.32 -9.21 -2.50
N PHE A 198 12.99 -9.39 -2.40
CA PHE A 198 12.33 -9.79 -1.16
C PHE A 198 11.61 -11.14 -1.25
N THR A 199 11.81 -11.89 -2.33
CA THR A 199 11.06 -13.13 -2.63
C THR A 199 11.49 -14.36 -1.82
N ASP A 200 12.55 -14.25 -1.01
CA ASP A 200 13.06 -15.38 -0.23
C ASP A 200 12.05 -15.85 0.83
N GLY A 201 11.88 -17.16 0.93
CA GLY A 201 10.92 -17.78 1.85
C GLY A 201 9.47 -17.82 1.34
N LEU A 202 9.17 -17.28 0.16
CA LEU A 202 7.89 -17.53 -0.50
C LEU A 202 7.78 -19.00 -0.97
N ASP A 203 6.54 -19.51 -0.98
CA ASP A 203 6.22 -20.76 -1.69
C ASP A 203 6.67 -20.67 -3.16
N PRO A 204 7.19 -21.74 -3.78
CA PRO A 204 7.66 -21.71 -5.17
C PRO A 204 6.64 -21.15 -6.16
N THR A 205 5.34 -21.41 -5.96
CA THR A 205 4.28 -20.91 -6.83
C THR A 205 4.09 -19.41 -6.66
N ALA A 206 4.07 -18.93 -5.42
CA ALA A 206 3.99 -17.50 -5.10
C ALA A 206 5.23 -16.75 -5.61
N LYS A 207 6.41 -17.35 -5.44
CA LYS A 207 7.70 -16.83 -5.91
C LYS A 207 7.70 -16.67 -7.44
N ASP A 208 7.31 -17.69 -8.20
CA ASP A 208 7.21 -17.61 -9.67
C ASP A 208 6.31 -16.46 -10.13
N LYS A 209 5.13 -16.30 -9.51
CA LYS A 209 4.20 -15.20 -9.83
C LYS A 209 4.85 -13.83 -9.63
N VAL A 210 5.50 -13.61 -8.48
CA VAL A 210 6.15 -12.34 -8.14
C VAL A 210 7.33 -12.07 -9.06
N GLU A 211 8.19 -13.07 -9.27
CA GLU A 211 9.37 -12.95 -10.12
C GLU A 211 9.01 -12.70 -11.58
N ARG A 212 8.00 -13.40 -12.11
CA ARG A 212 7.47 -13.16 -13.45
C ARG A 212 7.02 -11.71 -13.64
N LEU A 213 6.21 -11.18 -12.72
CA LEU A 213 5.74 -9.80 -12.80
C LEU A 213 6.88 -8.79 -12.67
N GLY A 214 7.82 -9.04 -11.76
CA GLY A 214 8.99 -8.18 -11.56
C GLY A 214 9.90 -8.14 -12.78
N ASN A 215 10.21 -9.29 -13.36
CA ASN A 215 11.05 -9.39 -14.56
C ASN A 215 10.36 -8.75 -15.79
N LEU A 216 9.06 -8.99 -15.96
CA LEU A 216 8.28 -8.36 -17.01
C LEU A 216 8.30 -6.83 -16.93
N THR A 217 8.26 -6.30 -15.71
CA THR A 217 8.31 -4.84 -15.46
C THR A 217 9.71 -4.28 -15.75
N LYS A 218 10.77 -4.99 -15.34
CA LYS A 218 12.16 -4.63 -15.67
C LYS A 218 12.37 -4.54 -17.17
N GLU A 219 11.92 -5.54 -17.92
CA GLU A 219 12.07 -5.61 -19.37
C GLU A 219 11.31 -4.51 -20.09
N ARG A 220 10.07 -4.22 -19.66
CA ARG A 220 9.19 -3.28 -20.39
C ARG A 220 9.46 -1.82 -20.10
N ILE A 221 9.66 -1.45 -18.83
CA ILE A 221 9.57 -0.04 -18.42
C ILE A 221 10.50 0.37 -17.28
N GLY A 222 11.02 -0.58 -16.49
CA GLY A 222 11.73 -0.27 -15.24
C GLY A 222 12.89 0.72 -15.43
N LYS A 223 13.71 0.52 -16.47
CA LYS A 223 14.81 1.43 -16.80
C LYS A 223 14.31 2.83 -17.20
N MET A 224 13.39 2.90 -18.16
CA MET A 224 12.83 4.17 -18.64
C MET A 224 12.17 4.98 -17.51
N ARG A 225 11.43 4.30 -16.62
CA ARG A 225 10.79 4.92 -15.46
C ARG A 225 11.82 5.52 -14.50
N TYR A 226 12.89 4.79 -14.20
CA TYR A 226 13.97 5.27 -13.35
C TYR A 226 14.73 6.45 -13.96
N ASP A 227 15.09 6.36 -15.25
CA ASP A 227 15.83 7.42 -15.95
C ASP A 227 14.99 8.71 -16.01
N MET A 228 13.69 8.61 -16.27
CA MET A 228 12.79 9.77 -16.25
C MET A 228 12.60 10.37 -14.86
N TYR A 229 12.51 9.54 -13.82
CA TYR A 229 12.50 10.03 -12.44
C TYR A 229 13.76 10.83 -12.12
N LYS A 230 14.94 10.34 -12.54
CA LYS A 230 16.22 11.03 -12.33
C LYS A 230 16.26 12.39 -13.03
N MET A 231 15.79 12.46 -14.27
CA MET A 231 15.69 13.74 -14.99
C MET A 231 14.76 14.75 -14.30
N GLN A 232 13.72 14.31 -13.61
CA GLN A 232 12.82 15.19 -12.85
C GLN A 232 13.43 15.71 -11.54
N GLU A 233 14.37 14.97 -10.93
CA GLU A 233 15.07 15.43 -9.71
C GLU A 233 16.12 16.51 -10.01
N GLU A 234 16.59 16.61 -11.25
CA GLU A 234 17.65 17.55 -11.68
C GLU A 234 17.12 18.90 -12.19
N LEU A 235 15.80 19.05 -12.30
CA LEU A 235 15.09 20.26 -12.74
C LEU A 235 14.54 21.06 -11.56
#